data_AF-M7W4W7-F1
#
_entry.id   AF-M7W4W7-F1
#
_cell.length_a   1.000
_cell.length_b   1.000
_cell.length_c   1.000
_cell.angle_alpha   90.00
_cell.angle_beta   90.00
_cell.angle_gamma   90.00
#
_symmetry.space_group_name_H-M   'P 1'
#
loop_
_entity.id
_entity.type
_entity.pdbx_description
1 polymer ?
#
loop_
_entity_poly.entity_id
_entity_poly.type
_entity_poly.pdbx_seq_one_letter_code
_entity_poly.pdbx_strand_id
1 'polypeptide(L)'
;MATRSVVMYHFEISKKVNKRIQFYGKSITASEVIGEILKQRKDSFDRDELHIFDVQTGHEYVGSDSITKNTYLCVKRLPRSARQMVIKKIRKVDSSVKPTKPLPITLEQPIVLTEEQIAKKKAEEEKKKIGNEKNSLLCECGNLLKGAVICLNCGDTICEKCLEKGICPSCNEEVNEDNTSPKQEVRDCVEEFIKKYPDFVEN
;
A
#
# COMPACT_ATOMS: atom_id res chain seq x y z
N MET A 1 -26.27 -23.27 25.19
CA MET A 1 -26.88 -22.09 24.54
C MET A 1 -25.78 -21.33 23.80
N ALA A 2 -25.89 -21.14 22.49
CA ALA A 2 -24.91 -20.36 21.72
C ALA A 2 -25.10 -18.87 22.04
N THR A 3 -24.15 -18.25 22.73
CA THR A 3 -24.17 -16.82 23.01
C THR A 3 -23.86 -16.03 21.74
N ARG A 4 -24.79 -15.15 21.33
CA ARG A 4 -24.61 -14.24 20.21
C ARG A 4 -23.67 -13.11 20.65
N SER A 5 -22.58 -12.95 19.93
CA SER A 5 -21.54 -11.96 20.18
C SER A 5 -21.53 -10.91 19.06
N VAL A 6 -21.07 -9.70 19.39
CA VAL A 6 -21.03 -8.58 18.44
C VAL A 6 -19.65 -7.93 18.47
N VAL A 7 -19.16 -7.58 17.29
CA VAL A 7 -17.98 -6.74 17.06
C VAL A 7 -18.41 -5.52 16.25
N MET A 8 -17.84 -4.37 16.59
CA MET A 8 -18.09 -3.11 15.89
C MET A 8 -16.89 -2.76 15.04
N TYR A 9 -17.14 -2.25 13.84
CA TYR A 9 -16.09 -1.82 12.93
C TYR A 9 -16.44 -0.52 12.22
N HIS A 10 -15.42 0.26 11.88
CA HIS A 10 -15.53 1.39 10.97
C HIS A 10 -14.41 1.32 9.93
N PHE A 11 -14.59 2.01 8.81
CA PHE A 11 -13.50 2.17 7.85
C PHE A 11 -12.66 3.38 8.23
N GLU A 12 -11.35 3.35 7.99
CA GLU A 12 -10.47 4.49 8.28
C GLU A 12 -10.95 5.78 7.59
N ILE A 13 -11.45 5.66 6.36
CA ILE A 13 -12.02 6.77 5.57
C ILE A 13 -13.37 7.25 6.14
N SER A 14 -14.07 6.40 6.92
CA SER A 14 -15.42 6.66 7.42
C SER A 14 -15.53 6.35 8.92
N LYS A 15 -14.80 7.13 9.74
CA LYS A 15 -14.81 7.01 11.21
C LYS A 15 -16.17 7.32 11.87
N LYS A 16 -17.09 7.94 11.13
CA LYS A 16 -18.41 8.36 11.65
C LYS A 16 -19.47 7.26 11.61
N VAL A 17 -19.26 6.18 10.85
CA VAL A 17 -20.28 5.14 10.65
C VAL A 17 -19.79 3.81 11.21
N ASN A 18 -20.25 3.50 12.42
CA ASN A 18 -19.99 2.21 13.06
C ASN A 18 -20.95 1.15 12.52
N LYS A 19 -20.38 0.11 11.94
CA LYS A 19 -21.10 -1.09 11.47
C LYS A 19 -20.88 -2.23 12.46
N ARG A 20 -21.81 -3.19 12.46
CA ARG A 20 -21.79 -4.32 13.40
C ARG A 20 -21.70 -5.64 12.66
N ILE A 21 -20.88 -6.54 13.20
CA ILE A 21 -20.75 -7.93 12.76
C ILE A 21 -21.20 -8.80 13.92
N GLN A 22 -22.13 -9.69 13.64
CA GLN A 22 -22.70 -10.59 14.63
C GLN A 22 -22.18 -12.00 14.35
N PHE A 23 -21.71 -12.66 15.40
CA PHE A 23 -21.17 -14.01 15.30
C PHE A 23 -21.58 -14.85 16.50
N TYR A 24 -21.41 -16.16 16.38
CA TYR A 24 -21.73 -17.11 17.44
C TYR A 24 -20.43 -17.69 17.99
N GLY A 25 -20.24 -17.61 19.30
CA GLY A 25 -19.03 -18.11 19.96
C GLY A 25 -18.33 -17.07 20.84
N LYS A 26 -17.14 -17.45 21.34
CA LYS A 26 -16.31 -16.63 22.23
C LYS A 26 -15.49 -15.58 21.47
N SER A 27 -15.00 -15.95 20.29
CA SER A 27 -14.18 -15.14 19.39
C SER A 27 -14.51 -15.45 17.94
N ILE A 28 -14.12 -14.54 17.04
CA ILE A 28 -14.22 -14.67 15.58
C ILE A 28 -12.83 -14.45 14.99
N THR A 29 -12.47 -15.18 13.94
CA THR A 29 -11.17 -14.96 13.29
C THR A 29 -11.17 -13.73 12.39
N ALA A 30 -10.01 -13.09 12.21
CA ALA A 30 -9.88 -11.94 11.32
C ALA A 30 -10.36 -12.27 9.88
N SER A 31 -10.08 -13.48 9.38
CA SER A 31 -10.53 -13.93 8.06
C SER A 31 -12.06 -14.02 7.93
N GLU A 32 -12.75 -14.49 8.97
CA GLU A 32 -14.22 -14.51 9.02
C GLU A 32 -14.80 -13.10 9.10
N VAL A 33 -14.18 -12.20 9.87
CA VAL A 33 -14.56 -10.79 9.93
C VAL A 33 -14.45 -10.14 8.55
N ILE A 34 -13.34 -10.35 7.83
CA ILE A 34 -13.15 -9.84 6.45
C ILE A 34 -14.25 -10.39 5.53
N GLY A 35 -14.52 -11.69 5.59
CA GLY A 35 -15.57 -12.33 4.80
C GLY A 35 -16.96 -11.73 5.04
N GLU A 36 -17.31 -11.48 6.31
CA GLU A 36 -18.58 -10.85 6.69
C GLU A 36 -18.67 -9.39 6.23
N ILE A 37 -17.58 -8.62 6.29
CA ILE A 37 -17.54 -7.23 5.79
C ILE A 37 -17.79 -7.19 4.28
N LEU A 38 -17.13 -8.08 3.53
CA LEU A 38 -17.27 -8.16 2.08
C LEU A 38 -18.68 -8.59 1.68
N LYS A 39 -19.25 -9.56 2.40
CA LYS A 39 -20.63 -10.02 2.21
C LYS A 39 -21.65 -8.90 2.47
N GLN A 40 -21.48 -8.12 3.54
CA GLN A 40 -22.36 -6.98 3.86
C GLN A 40 -22.30 -5.88 2.80
N ARG A 41 -21.16 -5.67 2.16
CA ARG A 41 -21.00 -4.63 1.12
C ARG A 41 -21.25 -5.11 -0.30
N LYS A 42 -21.34 -6.42 -0.55
CA LYS A 42 -21.35 -7.01 -1.90
C LYS A 42 -20.08 -6.66 -2.70
N ASP A 43 -18.95 -6.54 -2.01
CA ASP A 43 -17.66 -6.27 -2.62
C ASP A 43 -16.98 -7.57 -3.06
N SER A 44 -16.23 -7.51 -4.16
CA SER A 44 -15.45 -8.65 -4.65
C SER A 44 -14.14 -8.81 -3.88
N PHE A 45 -13.83 -10.04 -3.49
CA PHE A 45 -12.56 -10.43 -2.83
C PHE A 45 -11.30 -10.13 -3.66
N ASP A 46 -11.44 -9.80 -4.95
CA ASP A 46 -10.32 -9.72 -5.89
C ASP A 46 -9.69 -8.35 -6.03
N ARG A 47 -10.38 -7.26 -5.63
CA ARG A 47 -9.89 -5.91 -5.90
C ARG A 47 -9.01 -5.36 -4.78
N ASP A 48 -9.48 -5.44 -3.56
CA ASP A 48 -8.83 -4.80 -2.40
C ASP A 48 -8.50 -5.84 -1.34
N GLU A 49 -7.35 -5.65 -0.67
CA GLU A 49 -7.02 -6.36 0.56
C GLU A 49 -7.52 -5.56 1.75
N LEU A 50 -8.24 -6.22 2.65
CA LEU A 50 -8.80 -5.60 3.84
C LEU A 50 -7.90 -5.93 5.02
N HIS A 51 -7.31 -4.90 5.60
CA HIS A 51 -6.52 -5.00 6.82
C HIS A 51 -7.35 -4.52 8.00
N ILE A 52 -7.31 -5.27 9.10
CA ILE A 52 -8.10 -5.01 10.30
C ILE A 52 -7.14 -4.61 11.41
N PHE A 53 -7.44 -3.49 12.06
CA PHE A 53 -6.68 -2.97 13.20
C PHE A 53 -7.59 -2.85 14.41
N ASP A 54 -7.06 -3.12 15.60
CA ASP A 54 -7.71 -2.73 16.85
C ASP A 54 -7.59 -1.21 17.04
N VAL A 55 -8.70 -0.56 17.35
CA VAL A 55 -8.73 0.88 17.62
C VAL A 55 -8.00 1.25 18.90
N GLN A 56 -8.00 0.35 19.90
CA GLN A 56 -7.42 0.64 21.21
C GLN A 56 -5.91 0.42 21.23
N THR A 57 -5.45 -0.69 20.68
CA THR A 57 -4.03 -1.07 20.72
C THR A 57 -3.26 -0.71 19.46
N GLY A 58 -3.95 -0.39 18.36
CA GLY A 58 -3.33 -0.19 17.05
C GLY A 58 -2.80 -1.49 16.42
N HIS A 59 -3.02 -2.64 17.07
CA HIS A 59 -2.53 -3.93 16.60
C HIS A 59 -3.28 -4.39 15.36
N GLU A 60 -2.54 -4.88 14.36
CA GLU A 60 -3.10 -5.45 13.14
C GLU A 60 -3.44 -6.93 13.33
N TYR A 61 -4.68 -7.31 13.02
CA TYR A 61 -5.08 -8.71 13.03
C TYR A 61 -4.86 -9.34 11.65
N VAL A 62 -4.03 -10.38 11.63
CA VAL A 62 -3.75 -11.21 10.45
C VAL A 62 -4.71 -12.40 10.44
N GLY A 63 -5.02 -12.96 9.27
CA GLY A 63 -6.16 -13.85 9.03
C GLY A 63 -6.46 -14.98 10.04
N SER A 64 -5.47 -15.51 10.78
CA SER A 64 -5.63 -16.53 11.82
C SER A 64 -5.96 -15.98 13.22
N ASP A 65 -5.84 -14.68 13.43
CA ASP A 65 -5.93 -14.08 14.76
C ASP A 65 -7.37 -14.06 15.26
N SER A 66 -7.53 -14.40 16.54
CA SER A 66 -8.83 -14.43 17.20
C SER A 66 -9.19 -13.07 17.77
N ILE A 67 -10.32 -12.53 17.34
CA ILE A 67 -10.89 -11.27 17.81
C ILE A 67 -12.02 -11.60 18.79
N THR A 68 -11.95 -11.04 20.00
CA THR A 68 -12.98 -11.24 21.03
C THR A 68 -14.21 -10.37 20.80
N LYS A 69 -15.32 -10.73 21.46
CA LYS A 69 -16.53 -9.89 21.50
C LYS A 69 -16.23 -8.50 22.10
N ASN A 70 -17.03 -7.50 21.71
CA ASN A 70 -16.92 -6.10 22.15
C ASN A 70 -15.64 -5.37 21.73
N THR A 71 -14.85 -5.96 20.82
CA THR A 71 -13.69 -5.27 20.23
C THR A 71 -14.17 -4.24 19.20
N TYR A 72 -13.50 -3.10 19.15
CA TYR A 72 -13.75 -2.04 18.16
C TYR A 72 -12.64 -2.08 17.10
N LEU A 73 -13.02 -2.30 15.85
CA LEU A 73 -12.09 -2.51 14.75
C LEU A 73 -12.07 -1.30 13.80
N CYS A 74 -10.89 -0.96 13.32
CA CYS A 74 -10.66 -0.08 12.19
C CYS A 74 -10.27 -0.91 10.97
N VAL A 75 -10.93 -0.67 9.85
CA VAL A 75 -10.72 -1.42 8.61
C VAL A 75 -10.09 -0.50 7.57
N LYS A 76 -8.92 -0.90 7.05
CA LYS A 76 -8.23 -0.22 5.95
C LYS A 76 -8.36 -1.03 4.68
N ARG A 77 -8.63 -0.34 3.57
CA ARG A 77 -8.55 -0.93 2.23
C ARG A 77 -7.19 -0.59 1.64
N LEU A 78 -6.44 -1.62 1.28
CA LEU A 78 -5.24 -1.46 0.48
C LEU A 78 -5.49 -2.06 -0.90
N PRO A 79 -5.03 -1.40 -1.98
CA PRO A 79 -5.01 -2.05 -3.27
C PRO A 79 -4.17 -3.31 -3.15
N ARG A 80 -4.66 -4.46 -3.65
CA ARG A 80 -3.85 -5.67 -3.67
C ARG A 80 -2.57 -5.39 -4.44
N SER A 81 -1.43 -5.29 -3.76
CA SER A 81 -0.13 -5.35 -4.41
C SER A 81 -0.10 -6.64 -5.22
N ALA A 82 0.11 -6.53 -6.53
CA ALA A 82 -0.05 -7.61 -7.50
C ALA A 82 0.43 -8.95 -6.91
N ARG A 83 -0.51 -9.84 -6.57
CA ARG A 83 -0.17 -11.22 -6.26
C ARG A 83 0.60 -11.73 -7.46
N GLN A 84 1.89 -12.02 -7.33
CA GLN A 84 2.52 -13.01 -8.20
C GLN A 84 1.60 -14.23 -8.12
N MET A 85 1.01 -14.61 -9.25
CA MET A 85 0.12 -15.76 -9.33
C MET A 85 0.91 -17.02 -8.99
N VAL A 86 1.03 -17.32 -7.70
CA VAL A 86 1.38 -18.67 -7.26
C VAL A 86 0.12 -19.48 -7.49
N ILE A 87 0.05 -20.11 -8.65
CA ILE A 87 -0.95 -21.11 -9.00
C ILE A 87 -0.88 -22.21 -7.94
N LYS A 88 -1.70 -22.10 -6.89
CA LYS A 88 -1.88 -23.18 -5.91
C LYS A 88 -2.69 -24.27 -6.61
N LYS A 89 -2.00 -25.35 -7.00
CA LYS A 89 -2.61 -26.64 -7.37
C LYS A 89 -3.65 -27.01 -6.32
N ILE A 90 -4.90 -27.10 -6.76
CA ILE A 90 -6.04 -27.56 -5.98
C ILE A 90 -5.74 -28.99 -5.53
N ARG A 91 -5.61 -29.22 -4.22
CA ARG A 91 -5.73 -30.56 -3.63
C ARG A 91 -7.22 -30.85 -3.47
N LYS A 92 -7.73 -31.78 -4.29
CA LYS A 92 -8.96 -32.54 -3.98
C LYS A 92 -8.54 -33.94 -3.54
N VAL A 93 -8.99 -34.31 -2.36
CA VAL A 93 -9.07 -35.64 -1.75
C VAL A 93 -10.55 -35.69 -1.31
N ASP A 94 -11.41 -36.65 -1.64
CA ASP A 94 -11.28 -37.99 -2.18
C ASP A 94 -12.60 -38.42 -2.86
N SER A 95 -12.56 -39.60 -3.48
CA SER A 95 -13.67 -40.53 -3.79
C SER A 95 -14.33 -40.51 -5.19
N SER A 96 -13.86 -41.50 -5.97
CA SER A 96 -14.63 -42.47 -6.75
C SER A 96 -14.52 -42.49 -8.30
N VAL A 97 -13.68 -43.43 -8.74
CA VAL A 97 -13.93 -44.48 -9.76
C VAL A 97 -13.57 -44.21 -11.25
N LYS A 98 -12.48 -44.89 -11.65
CA LYS A 98 -12.16 -45.60 -12.93
C LYS A 98 -11.64 -44.84 -14.18
N PRO A 99 -10.87 -45.55 -15.05
CA PRO A 99 -9.56 -45.09 -15.53
C PRO A 99 -9.51 -44.83 -17.05
N THR A 100 -8.56 -44.03 -17.53
CA THR A 100 -8.01 -44.25 -18.88
C THR A 100 -6.65 -43.58 -19.11
N LYS A 101 -5.64 -44.46 -19.29
CA LYS A 101 -4.36 -44.37 -20.03
C LYS A 101 -3.27 -43.36 -19.58
N PRO A 102 -2.02 -43.83 -19.35
CA PRO A 102 -0.88 -42.99 -18.99
C PRO A 102 -0.10 -42.51 -20.22
N LEU A 103 0.48 -41.31 -20.12
CA LEU A 103 1.59 -40.83 -20.95
C LEU A 103 2.72 -40.33 -20.01
N PRO A 104 3.98 -40.38 -20.47
CA PRO A 104 5.14 -40.72 -19.65
C PRO A 104 5.63 -39.57 -18.76
N ILE A 105 6.01 -39.92 -17.54
CA ILE A 105 6.68 -39.07 -16.56
C ILE A 105 8.13 -38.87 -17.01
N THR A 106 8.49 -37.66 -17.41
CA THR A 106 9.89 -37.23 -17.51
C THR A 106 10.27 -36.58 -16.18
N LEU A 107 11.27 -37.13 -15.51
CA LEU A 107 11.81 -36.65 -14.23
C LEU A 107 12.49 -35.28 -14.43
N GLU A 108 11.83 -34.20 -13.99
CA GLU A 108 12.43 -32.87 -13.92
C GLU A 108 13.25 -32.73 -12.63
N GLN A 109 14.54 -32.43 -12.80
CA GLN A 109 15.48 -32.08 -11.75
C GLN A 109 15.15 -30.68 -11.16
N PRO A 110 15.45 -30.42 -9.88
CA PRO A 110 15.13 -29.15 -9.22
C PRO A 110 16.04 -28.01 -9.70
N ILE A 111 15.43 -26.94 -10.23
CA ILE A 111 16.12 -25.70 -10.57
C ILE A 111 16.41 -24.93 -9.28
N VAL A 112 17.67 -24.92 -8.86
CA VAL A 112 18.18 -24.07 -7.78
C VAL A 112 18.27 -22.64 -8.32
N LEU A 113 17.41 -21.74 -7.85
CA LEU A 113 17.52 -20.30 -8.11
C LEU A 113 18.80 -19.78 -7.45
N THR A 114 19.73 -19.25 -8.26
CA THR A 114 21.01 -18.72 -7.81
C THR A 114 20.84 -17.38 -7.08
N GLU A 115 21.72 -17.09 -6.11
CA GLU A 115 21.73 -15.88 -5.28
C GLU A 115 21.73 -14.58 -6.11
N GLU A 116 22.31 -14.62 -7.31
CA GLU A 116 22.36 -13.51 -8.26
C GLU A 116 20.98 -13.08 -8.77
N GLN A 117 20.03 -14.01 -8.95
CA GLN A 117 18.67 -13.65 -9.40
C GLN A 117 17.85 -13.00 -8.28
N ILE A 118 18.13 -13.35 -7.02
CA ILE A 118 17.51 -12.74 -5.84
C ILE A 118 18.05 -11.30 -5.65
N ALA A 119 19.35 -11.09 -5.84
CA ALA A 119 19.98 -9.77 -5.78
C ALA A 119 19.43 -8.82 -6.86
N LYS A 120 19.26 -9.30 -8.11
CA LYS A 120 18.69 -8.50 -9.21
C LYS A 120 17.25 -8.05 -8.95
N LYS A 121 16.41 -8.92 -8.37
CA LYS A 121 15.02 -8.56 -8.01
C LYS A 121 14.95 -7.54 -6.87
N LYS A 122 15.83 -7.65 -5.86
CA LYS A 122 15.93 -6.66 -4.78
C LYS A 122 16.37 -5.29 -5.31
N ALA A 123 17.38 -5.26 -6.18
CA ALA A 123 17.84 -4.02 -6.81
C ALA A 123 16.78 -3.36 -7.69
N GLU A 124 15.94 -4.14 -8.41
CA GLU A 124 14.84 -3.61 -9.20
C GLU A 124 13.71 -3.01 -8.34
N GLU A 125 13.39 -3.66 -7.21
CA GLU A 125 12.40 -3.16 -6.27
C GLU A 125 12.86 -1.87 -5.58
N GLU A 126 14.14 -1.80 -5.22
CA GLU A 126 14.76 -0.62 -4.62
C GLU A 126 14.77 0.57 -5.60
N LYS A 127 15.07 0.33 -6.89
CA LYS A 127 14.95 1.35 -7.95
C LYS A 127 13.53 1.91 -8.10
N LYS A 128 12.49 1.08 -7.93
CA LYS A 128 11.09 1.53 -7.97
C LYS A 128 10.72 2.39 -6.76
N LYS A 129 11.24 2.05 -5.57
CA LYS A 129 11.05 2.86 -4.35
C LYS A 129 11.73 4.24 -4.49
N ILE A 130 12.98 4.25 -4.93
CA ILE A 130 13.75 5.49 -5.20
C ILE A 130 13.04 6.36 -6.26
N GLY A 131 12.49 5.74 -7.31
CA GLY A 131 11.71 6.46 -8.32
C GLY A 131 10.45 7.12 -7.78
N ASN A 132 9.72 6.44 -6.89
CA ASN A 132 8.53 7.03 -6.25
C ASN A 132 8.89 8.16 -5.30
N GLU A 133 9.94 8.00 -4.49
CA GLU A 133 10.45 9.07 -3.60
C GLU A 133 10.92 10.28 -4.41
N LYS A 134 11.62 10.06 -5.53
CA LYS A 134 12.02 11.13 -6.46
C LYS A 134 10.80 11.91 -6.96
N ASN A 135 9.76 11.21 -7.42
CA ASN A 135 8.57 11.84 -8.00
C ASN A 135 7.86 12.78 -7.02
N SER A 136 7.86 12.48 -5.72
CA SER A 136 7.30 13.36 -4.69
C SER A 136 8.14 14.62 -4.43
N LEU A 137 9.39 14.65 -4.88
CA LEU A 137 10.34 15.75 -4.72
C LEU A 137 10.56 16.53 -6.03
N LEU A 138 9.76 16.27 -7.06
CA LEU A 138 9.78 17.01 -8.32
C LEU A 138 8.80 18.17 -8.29
N CYS A 139 9.24 19.29 -8.85
CA CYS A 139 8.39 20.40 -9.23
C CYS A 139 7.60 20.02 -10.49
N GLU A 140 6.49 20.71 -10.74
CA GLU A 140 5.69 20.54 -11.97
C GLU A 140 6.49 20.79 -13.25
N CYS A 141 7.57 21.57 -13.17
CA CYS A 141 8.49 21.77 -14.29
C CYS A 141 9.41 20.56 -14.56
N GLY A 142 9.29 19.47 -13.80
CA GLY A 142 10.11 18.26 -13.91
C GLY A 142 11.49 18.34 -13.24
N ASN A 143 11.84 19.47 -12.62
CA ASN A 143 13.10 19.60 -11.87
C ASN A 143 12.89 19.18 -10.41
N LEU A 144 13.94 18.64 -9.78
CA LEU A 144 13.98 18.49 -8.33
C LEU A 144 13.73 19.83 -7.64
N LEU A 145 12.99 19.82 -6.53
CA LEU A 145 12.70 20.96 -5.68
C LEU A 145 13.95 21.42 -4.88
N LYS A 146 15.10 21.55 -5.55
CA LYS A 146 16.29 22.21 -5.00
C LYS A 146 15.91 23.66 -4.67
N GLY A 147 16.22 24.08 -3.44
CA GLY A 147 15.84 25.40 -2.95
C GLY A 147 14.33 25.62 -2.78
N ALA A 148 13.53 24.56 -2.62
CA ALA A 148 12.06 24.59 -2.52
C ALA A 148 11.52 25.82 -1.78
N VAL A 149 10.68 26.61 -2.46
CA VAL A 149 9.91 27.71 -1.85
C VAL A 149 8.43 27.47 -2.06
N ILE A 150 7.61 27.88 -1.08
CA ILE A 150 6.16 27.89 -1.21
C ILE A 150 5.72 29.23 -1.80
N CYS A 151 4.92 29.18 -2.86
CA CYS A 151 4.22 30.35 -3.39
C CYS A 151 3.10 30.73 -2.43
N LEU A 152 3.08 31.97 -1.93
CA LEU A 152 1.99 32.44 -1.09
C LEU A 152 0.69 32.67 -1.87
N ASN A 153 0.79 32.79 -3.20
CA ASN A 153 -0.35 33.01 -4.08
C ASN A 153 -1.24 31.76 -4.20
N CYS A 154 -0.65 30.61 -4.54
CA CYS A 154 -1.38 29.35 -4.76
C CYS A 154 -1.14 28.29 -3.68
N GLY A 155 -0.12 28.46 -2.82
CA GLY A 155 0.28 27.47 -1.83
C GLY A 155 1.15 26.33 -2.36
N ASP A 156 1.49 26.33 -3.65
CA ASP A 156 2.31 25.28 -4.25
C ASP A 156 3.79 25.47 -3.97
N THR A 157 4.53 24.36 -4.00
CA THR A 157 5.98 24.36 -3.79
C THR A 157 6.69 24.37 -5.14
N ILE A 158 7.48 25.41 -5.39
CA ILE A 158 8.24 25.58 -6.63
C ILE A 158 9.74 25.38 -6.39
N CYS A 159 10.45 25.00 -7.44
CA CYS A 159 11.91 24.90 -7.41
C CYS A 159 12.57 26.27 -7.59
N GLU A 160 13.84 26.38 -7.21
CA GLU A 160 14.66 27.58 -7.39
C GLU A 160 14.66 28.10 -8.84
N LYS A 161 14.70 27.21 -9.84
CA LYS A 161 14.63 27.61 -11.26
C LYS A 161 13.30 28.25 -11.65
N CYS A 162 12.20 27.85 -11.02
CA CYS A 162 10.89 28.47 -11.26
C CYS A 162 10.80 29.83 -10.56
N LEU A 163 11.46 29.97 -9.41
CA LEU A 163 11.61 31.26 -8.73
C LEU A 163 12.43 32.24 -9.57
N GLU A 164 13.56 31.80 -10.15
CA GLU A 164 14.38 32.62 -11.06
C GLU A 164 13.63 33.08 -12.31
N LYS A 165 12.69 32.28 -12.82
CA LYS A 165 11.83 32.65 -13.95
C LYS A 165 10.77 33.67 -13.58
N GLY A 166 10.51 33.87 -12.29
CA GLY A 166 9.49 34.79 -11.78
C GLY A 166 8.05 34.36 -12.07
N ILE A 167 7.80 33.12 -12.51
CA ILE A 167 6.45 32.63 -12.85
C ILE A 167 6.21 31.27 -12.21
N CYS A 168 5.06 31.13 -11.54
CA CYS A 168 4.66 29.88 -10.91
C CYS A 168 4.10 28.92 -11.97
N PRO A 169 4.61 27.67 -12.10
CA PRO A 169 4.09 26.71 -13.08
C PRO A 169 2.66 26.25 -12.79
N SER A 170 2.22 26.30 -11.53
CA SER A 170 0.91 25.83 -11.09
C SER A 170 -0.21 26.84 -11.36
N CYS A 171 0.03 28.12 -11.09
CA CYS A 171 -0.98 29.18 -11.24
C CYS A 171 -0.66 30.23 -12.30
N ASN A 172 0.52 30.18 -12.95
CA ASN A 172 1.01 31.17 -13.91
C ASN A 172 1.07 32.62 -13.39
N GLU A 173 1.05 32.84 -12.08
CA GLU A 173 1.23 34.16 -11.49
C GLU A 173 2.70 34.49 -11.28
N GLU A 174 2.98 35.79 -11.18
CA GLU A 174 4.30 36.31 -10.86
C GLU A 174 4.72 35.92 -9.44
N VAL A 175 5.92 35.35 -9.32
CA VAL A 175 6.51 34.95 -8.04
C VAL A 175 7.82 35.67 -7.83
N ASN A 176 7.93 36.32 -6.66
CA ASN A 176 9.11 37.04 -6.21
C ASN A 176 9.47 36.60 -4.80
N GLU A 177 10.63 37.03 -4.30
CA GLU A 177 11.09 36.76 -2.92
C GLU A 177 10.07 37.24 -1.88
N ASP A 178 9.33 38.32 -2.15
CA ASP A 178 8.31 38.86 -1.25
C ASP A 178 7.05 37.97 -1.13
N ASN A 179 6.72 37.24 -2.20
CA ASN A 179 5.53 36.39 -2.29
C ASN A 179 5.85 34.90 -2.16
N THR A 180 7.05 34.59 -1.69
CA THR A 180 7.51 33.22 -1.48
C THR A 180 8.09 33.05 -0.10
N SER A 181 8.00 31.84 0.42
CA SER A 181 8.60 31.49 1.71
C SER A 181 9.41 30.19 1.59
N PRO A 182 10.61 30.09 2.19
CA PRO A 182 11.41 28.89 2.12
C PRO A 182 10.72 27.73 2.85
N LYS A 183 10.53 26.60 2.15
CA LYS A 183 9.95 25.39 2.73
C LYS A 183 11.05 24.43 3.16
N GLN A 184 11.61 24.66 4.35
CA GLN A 184 12.82 23.97 4.82
C GLN A 184 12.67 22.44 4.85
N GLU A 185 11.51 21.92 5.27
CA GLU A 185 11.24 20.47 5.32
C GLU A 185 11.45 19.77 3.96
N VAL A 186 11.01 20.40 2.87
CA VAL A 186 11.17 19.85 1.51
C VAL A 186 12.63 19.97 1.06
N ARG A 187 13.32 21.05 1.43
CA ARG A 187 14.75 21.22 1.12
C ARG A 187 15.58 20.13 1.79
N ASP A 188 15.34 19.87 3.07
CA ASP A 188 16.03 18.83 3.82
C ASP A 188 15.79 17.45 3.20
N CYS A 189 14.55 17.16 2.78
CA CYS A 189 14.22 15.90 2.10
C CYS A 189 14.92 15.76 0.74
N VAL A 190 15.01 16.83 -0.05
CA VAL A 190 15.74 16.85 -1.33
C VAL A 190 17.24 16.66 -1.10
N GLU A 191 17.81 17.31 -0.10
CA GLU A 191 19.23 17.15 0.24
C GLU A 191 19.56 15.74 0.73
N GLU A 192 18.73 15.15 1.59
CA GLU A 192 18.88 13.76 2.00
C GLU A 192 18.76 12.81 0.80
N PHE A 193 17.83 13.06 -0.10
CA PHE A 193 17.65 12.26 -1.30
C PHE A 193 18.88 12.32 -2.21
N ILE A 194 19.45 13.52 -2.41
CA ILE A 194 20.68 13.70 -3.20
C ILE A 194 21.88 13.01 -2.52
N LYS A 195 22.00 13.10 -1.19
CA LYS A 195 23.06 12.42 -0.42
C LYS A 195 22.95 10.91 -0.49
N LYS A 196 21.72 10.37 -0.44
CA LYS A 196 21.46 8.93 -0.50
C LYS A 196 21.62 8.37 -1.91
N TYR A 197 21.27 9.14 -2.94
CA TYR A 197 21.18 8.67 -4.33
C TYR A 197 21.76 9.67 -5.34
N PRO A 198 23.08 9.92 -5.33
CA PRO A 198 23.71 10.86 -6.26
C PRO A 198 23.51 10.45 -7.73
N ASP A 199 23.54 9.14 -8.04
CA ASP A 199 23.40 8.60 -9.40
C ASP A 199 22.01 8.83 -10.02
N PHE A 200 21.00 9.21 -9.23
CA PHE A 200 19.62 9.41 -9.70
C PHE A 200 19.24 10.88 -9.91
N VAL A 201 20.17 11.80 -9.63
CA VAL A 201 19.97 13.25 -9.67
C VAL A 201 20.45 13.87 -10.99
N GLU A 202 21.38 13.23 -11.68
CA GLU A 202 21.90 13.65 -13.00
C GLU A 202 21.13 12.96 -14.14
N ASN A 203 20.12 13.63 -14.68
CA ASN A 203 19.67 13.53 -16.08
C ASN A 203 18.95 14.82 -16.45
#